data_AF-A0A2D2C069-F1
#
_entry.id   AF-A0A2D2C069-F1
#
_cell.length_a   1.000
_cell.length_b   1.000
_cell.length_c   1.000
_cell.angle_alpha   90.00
_cell.angle_beta   90.00
_cell.angle_gamma   90.00
#
_symmetry.space_group_name_H-M   'P 1'
#
loop_
_entity.id
_entity.type
_entity.pdbx_description
1 polymer ?
#
loop_
_entity_poly.entity_id
_entity_poly.type
_entity_poly.pdbx_seq_one_letter_code
_entity_poly.pdbx_strand_id
1 'polypeptide(L)'
;MPQHCPHCMTEIHPEASTCPTCGAMRGVWGRSVENWRQTSTFMLGVAAFFVLAGIVFGTWVASVDDRTTAFDGMIAFLFLSPFMLFSGGIGLFLRYMIPRMREGWYR
;
A
#
# COMPACT_ATOMS: atom_id res chain seq x y z
N MET A 1 -2.90 -5.77 31.30
CA MET A 1 -1.66 -6.31 31.90
C MET A 1 -0.50 -5.51 31.32
N PRO A 2 0.35 -4.90 32.16
CA PRO A 2 1.54 -4.20 31.67
C PRO A 2 2.42 -5.17 30.87
N GLN A 3 2.93 -4.73 29.73
CA GLN A 3 3.76 -5.56 28.85
C GLN A 3 5.22 -5.14 29.06
N HIS A 4 6.12 -6.11 29.20
CA HIS A 4 7.55 -5.81 29.31
C HIS A 4 8.19 -5.82 27.92
N CYS A 5 9.12 -4.90 27.67
CA CYS A 5 9.90 -4.91 26.44
C CYS A 5 10.74 -6.20 26.34
N PRO A 6 10.70 -6.96 25.25
CA PRO A 6 11.56 -8.14 25.11
C PRO A 6 13.05 -7.80 24.99
N HIS A 7 13.41 -6.54 24.71
CA HIS A 7 14.81 -6.13 24.53
C HIS A 7 15.45 -5.54 25.80
N CYS A 8 14.72 -4.71 26.54
CA CYS A 8 15.27 -4.02 27.72
C CYS A 8 14.50 -4.31 29.02
N MET A 9 13.47 -5.17 28.96
CA MET A 9 12.63 -5.56 30.11
C MET A 9 11.99 -4.37 30.85
N THR A 10 11.94 -3.19 30.25
CA THR A 10 11.21 -2.04 30.80
C THR A 10 9.72 -2.31 30.75
N GLU A 11 9.01 -1.93 31.81
CA GLU A 11 7.55 -1.95 31.84
C GLU A 11 6.99 -0.93 30.84
N ILE A 12 6.12 -1.40 29.95
CA ILE A 12 5.53 -0.59 28.89
C ILE A 12 4.01 -0.59 29.04
N HIS A 13 3.42 0.59 28.88
CA HIS A 13 1.99 0.72 28.69
C HIS A 13 1.54 -0.07 27.44
N PRO A 14 0.38 -0.74 27.49
CA PRO A 14 -0.11 -1.58 26.40
C PRO A 14 -0.37 -0.81 25.09
N GLU A 15 -0.53 0.51 25.20
CA GLU A 15 -0.80 1.48 24.12
C GLU A 15 0.48 2.07 23.51
N ALA A 16 1.65 1.84 24.12
CA ALA A 16 2.89 2.40 23.62
C ALA A 16 3.34 1.66 22.34
N SER A 17 3.51 2.43 21.27
CA SER A 17 4.02 1.97 19.97
C SER A 17 5.55 1.92 19.91
N THR A 18 6.24 2.55 20.86
CA THR A 18 7.69 2.60 20.96
C THR A 18 8.13 2.44 22.42
N CYS A 19 9.23 1.73 22.65
CA CYS A 19 9.78 1.58 23.98
C CYS A 19 10.58 2.84 24.36
N PRO A 20 10.26 3.51 25.49
CA PRO A 20 10.92 4.77 25.87
C PRO A 20 12.40 4.60 26.26
N THR A 21 12.81 3.39 26.66
CA THR A 21 14.17 3.13 27.16
C THR A 21 15.12 2.64 26.07
N CYS A 22 14.67 1.71 25.21
CA CYS A 22 15.54 1.12 24.18
C CYS A 22 15.23 1.57 22.75
N GLY A 23 14.15 2.34 22.54
CA GLY A 23 13.74 2.80 21.22
C GLY A 23 13.11 1.73 20.32
N ALA A 24 12.94 0.48 20.81
CA ALA A 24 12.32 -0.59 20.04
C ALA A 24 10.91 -0.19 19.61
N MET A 25 10.60 -0.40 18.33
CA MET A 25 9.30 -0.06 17.74
C MET A 25 8.42 -1.30 17.69
N ARG A 26 7.15 -1.12 18.03
CA ARG A 26 6.10 -2.13 17.90
C ARG A 26 5.43 -1.96 16.54
N GLY A 27 5.39 -3.03 15.77
CA GLY A 27 4.84 -2.97 14.42
C GLY A 27 4.82 -4.32 13.73
N VAL A 28 4.72 -4.32 12.41
CA VAL A 28 4.78 -5.53 11.59
C VAL A 28 6.00 -5.40 10.69
N TRP A 29 6.89 -6.39 10.68
CA TRP A 29 8.10 -6.38 9.84
C TRP A 29 8.96 -5.11 10.02
N GLY A 30 9.19 -4.67 11.26
CA GLY A 30 10.06 -3.52 11.54
C GLY A 30 9.52 -2.15 11.14
N ARG A 31 8.24 -2.06 10.72
CA ARG A 31 7.56 -0.77 10.52
C ARG A 31 6.28 -0.65 11.33
N SER A 32 5.96 0.57 11.74
CA SER A 32 4.71 0.86 12.43
C SER A 32 3.49 0.57 11.56
N VAL A 33 2.37 0.21 12.19
CA VAL A 33 1.08 -0.04 11.53
C VAL A 33 0.61 1.20 10.75
N GLU A 34 0.88 2.40 11.26
CA GLU A 34 0.53 3.66 10.59
C GLU A 34 1.31 3.83 9.28
N ASN A 35 2.62 3.56 9.27
CA ASN A 35 3.43 3.66 8.06
C ASN A 35 3.00 2.63 6.99
N TRP A 36 2.59 1.45 7.44
CA TRP A 36 1.99 0.41 6.61
C TRP A 36 0.63 0.84 6.02
N ARG A 37 -0.21 1.47 6.82
CA ARG A 37 -1.49 2.04 6.37
C ARG A 37 -1.27 3.13 5.33
N GLN A 38 -0.33 4.04 5.58
CA GLN A 38 0.08 5.09 4.66
C GLN A 38 0.59 4.50 3.33
N THR A 39 1.43 3.47 3.40
CA THR A 39 1.92 2.75 2.20
C THR A 39 0.76 2.13 1.42
N SER A 40 -0.23 1.52 2.10
CA SER A 40 -1.40 0.95 1.43
C SER A 40 -2.24 2.03 0.73
N THR A 41 -2.46 3.17 1.38
CA THR A 41 -3.22 4.30 0.82
C THR A 41 -2.49 4.89 -0.39
N PHE A 42 -1.16 5.01 -0.31
CA PHE A 42 -0.34 5.45 -1.44
C PHE A 42 -0.49 4.52 -2.64
N MET A 43 -0.36 3.20 -2.45
CA MET A 43 -0.52 2.23 -3.55
C MET A 43 -1.93 2.21 -4.15
N LEU A 44 -2.97 2.34 -3.32
CA LEU A 44 -4.34 2.50 -3.80
C LEU A 44 -4.53 3.81 -4.59
N GLY A 45 -3.88 4.90 -4.17
CA GLY A 45 -3.87 6.16 -4.90
C GLY A 45 -3.20 6.04 -6.27
N VAL A 46 -2.08 5.32 -6.35
CA VAL A 46 -1.39 5.01 -7.61
C VAL A 46 -2.29 4.18 -8.53
N ALA A 47 -2.98 3.17 -7.99
CA ALA A 47 -3.94 2.38 -8.76
C ALA A 47 -5.07 3.25 -9.33
N ALA A 48 -5.65 4.13 -8.50
CA ALA A 48 -6.69 5.06 -8.92
C ALA A 48 -6.20 6.04 -10.01
N PHE A 49 -4.95 6.50 -9.92
CA PHE A 49 -4.34 7.33 -10.95
C PHE A 49 -4.26 6.59 -12.29
N PHE A 50 -3.82 5.33 -12.30
CA PHE A 50 -3.77 4.53 -13.54
C PHE A 50 -5.16 4.27 -14.12
N VAL A 51 -6.20 4.12 -13.28
CA VAL A 51 -7.60 4.02 -13.73
C VAL A 51 -8.02 5.28 -14.46
N LEU A 52 -7.79 6.44 -13.84
CA LEU A 52 -8.16 7.72 -14.45
C LEU A 52 -7.37 7.99 -15.73
N ALA A 53 -6.07 7.70 -15.74
CA ALA A 53 -5.23 7.83 -16.93
C ALA A 53 -5.74 6.93 -18.07
N GLY A 54 -6.09 5.67 -17.78
CA GLY A 54 -6.67 4.75 -18.75
C GLY A 54 -8.01 5.22 -19.30
N ILE A 55 -8.90 5.77 -18.46
CA ILE A 55 -10.19 6.33 -18.89
C ILE A 55 -9.97 7.55 -19.80
N VAL A 56 -9.15 8.51 -19.37
CA VAL A 56 -8.86 9.72 -20.16
C VAL A 56 -8.25 9.35 -21.49
N PHE A 57 -7.24 8.48 -21.50
CA PHE A 57 -6.60 8.02 -22.72
C PHE A 57 -7.58 7.27 -23.63
N GLY A 58 -8.41 6.39 -23.06
CA GLY A 58 -9.45 5.67 -23.80
C GLY A 58 -10.48 6.60 -24.45
N THR A 59 -10.97 7.61 -23.72
CA THR A 59 -11.91 8.61 -24.26
C THR A 59 -11.28 9.47 -25.36
N TRP A 60 -9.99 9.82 -25.21
CA TRP A 60 -9.27 10.59 -26.20
C TRP A 60 -9.08 9.79 -27.50
N VAL A 61 -8.63 8.54 -27.38
CA VAL A 61 -8.50 7.63 -28.54
C VAL A 61 -9.85 7.41 -29.23
N ALA A 62 -10.94 7.22 -28.46
CA ALA A 62 -12.27 7.02 -29.01
C ALA A 62 -12.82 8.25 -29.77
N SER A 63 -12.24 9.43 -29.56
CA SER A 63 -12.64 10.67 -30.25
C SER A 63 -11.96 10.87 -31.61
N VAL A 64 -10.92 10.09 -31.93
CA VAL A 64 -10.17 10.19 -33.19
C VAL A 64 -10.70 9.15 -34.18
N ASP A 65 -11.21 9.60 -35.32
CA ASP A 65 -11.95 8.82 -36.33
C ASP A 65 -11.06 7.91 -37.22
N ASP A 66 -9.87 7.56 -36.74
CA ASP A 66 -8.90 6.73 -37.46
C ASP A 66 -8.90 5.29 -36.92
N ARG A 67 -9.17 4.31 -37.79
CA ARG A 67 -9.15 2.87 -37.41
C ARG A 67 -7.81 2.39 -36.81
N THR A 68 -6.71 3.12 -37.02
CA THR A 68 -5.38 2.82 -36.47
C THR A 68 -5.24 3.20 -35.00
N THR A 69 -5.92 4.24 -34.53
CA THR A 69 -5.81 4.70 -33.12
C THR A 69 -6.54 3.77 -32.15
N ALA A 70 -7.63 3.13 -32.59
CA ALA A 70 -8.36 2.16 -31.79
C ALA A 70 -7.51 0.94 -31.36
N PHE A 71 -6.61 0.47 -32.25
CA PHE A 71 -5.70 -0.63 -31.95
C PHE A 71 -4.57 -0.18 -31.00
N ASP A 72 -4.07 1.04 -31.16
CA ASP A 72 -3.04 1.64 -30.32
C ASP A 72 -3.55 1.89 -28.88
N GLY A 73 -4.82 2.30 -28.75
CA GLY A 73 -5.52 2.42 -27.47
C GLY A 73 -5.64 1.09 -26.71
N MET A 74 -5.91 -0.01 -27.42
CA MET A 74 -5.96 -1.35 -26.82
C MET A 74 -4.59 -1.79 -26.31
N ILE A 75 -3.53 -1.55 -27.09
CA ILE A 75 -2.15 -1.86 -26.70
C ILE A 75 -1.76 -1.05 -25.46
N ALA A 76 -2.03 0.26 -25.45
CA ALA A 76 -1.77 1.11 -24.29
C ALA A 76 -2.51 0.66 -23.02
N PHE A 77 -3.78 0.23 -23.17
CA PHE A 77 -4.57 -0.29 -22.04
C PHE A 77 -4.01 -1.61 -21.50
N LEU A 78 -3.58 -2.52 -22.39
CA LEU A 78 -2.92 -3.77 -22.01
C LEU A 78 -1.59 -3.53 -21.30
N PHE A 79 -0.84 -2.48 -21.68
CA PHE A 79 0.38 -2.09 -20.98
C PHE A 79 0.12 -1.50 -19.58
N LEU A 80 -0.96 -0.76 -19.38
CA LEU A 80 -1.31 -0.14 -18.10
C LEU A 80 -1.96 -1.13 -17.12
N SER A 81 -2.66 -2.14 -17.64
CA SER A 81 -3.37 -3.17 -16.86
C SER A 81 -2.51 -3.85 -15.78
N PRO A 82 -1.29 -4.37 -16.08
CA PRO A 82 -0.42 -4.98 -15.07
C PRO A 82 -0.07 -4.03 -13.92
N PHE A 83 0.22 -2.76 -14.22
CA PHE A 83 0.57 -1.77 -13.19
C PHE A 83 -0.62 -1.44 -12.30
N MET A 84 -1.82 -1.33 -12.90
CA MET A 84 -3.05 -1.07 -12.17
C MET A 84 -3.41 -2.25 -11.25
N LEU A 85 -3.36 -3.48 -11.78
CA LEU A 85 -3.65 -4.69 -11.02
C LEU A 85 -2.62 -4.93 -9.91
N PHE A 86 -1.35 -4.68 -10.19
CA PHE A 86 -0.28 -4.84 -9.20
C PHE A 86 -0.38 -3.82 -8.08
N SER A 87 -0.53 -2.53 -8.40
CA SER A 87 -0.66 -1.46 -7.39
C SER A 87 -1.93 -1.61 -6.56
N GLY A 88 -3.08 -1.89 -7.20
CA GLY A 88 -4.34 -2.13 -6.51
C GLY A 88 -4.32 -3.40 -5.67
N GLY A 89 -3.77 -4.49 -6.21
CA GLY A 89 -3.63 -5.77 -5.53
C GLY A 89 -2.76 -5.67 -4.29
N ILE A 90 -1.58 -5.03 -4.38
CA ILE A 90 -0.72 -4.83 -3.22
C ILE A 90 -1.36 -3.86 -2.22
N GLY A 91 -1.98 -2.77 -2.68
CA GLY A 91 -2.68 -1.84 -1.80
C GLY A 91 -3.78 -2.52 -0.97
N LEU A 92 -4.60 -3.35 -1.60
CA LEU A 92 -5.63 -4.14 -0.92
C LEU A 92 -5.04 -5.21 -0.01
N PHE A 93 -4.02 -5.93 -0.48
CA PHE A 93 -3.35 -6.96 0.29
C PHE A 93 -2.76 -6.39 1.57
N LEU A 94 -2.03 -5.27 1.47
CA LEU A 94 -1.48 -4.55 2.60
C LEU A 94 -2.59 -4.13 3.58
N ARG A 95 -3.66 -3.51 3.08
CA ARG A 95 -4.78 -3.05 3.93
C ARG A 95 -5.48 -4.19 4.68
N TYR A 96 -5.54 -5.39 4.08
CA TYR A 96 -6.23 -6.55 4.67
C TYR A 96 -5.32 -7.41 5.56
N MET A 97 -4.05 -7.61 5.16
CA MET A 97 -3.12 -8.50 5.85
C MET A 97 -2.45 -7.85 7.05
N ILE A 98 -2.09 -6.56 6.98
CA ILE A 98 -1.43 -5.86 8.08
C ILE A 98 -2.20 -5.93 9.40
N PRO A 99 -3.53 -5.69 9.46
CA PRO A 99 -4.26 -5.81 10.73
C PRO A 99 -4.41 -7.26 11.22
N ARG A 100 -4.07 -8.26 10.40
CA ARG A 100 -4.10 -9.69 10.78
C ARG A 100 -2.76 -10.24 11.24
N MET A 101 -1.67 -9.52 10.97
CA MET A 101 -0.32 -9.94 11.35
C MET A 101 -0.10 -9.62 12.83
N ARG A 102 0.52 -10.55 13.58
CA ARG A 102 0.89 -10.27 14.97
C ARG A 102 1.96 -9.19 14.99
N GLU A 103 1.70 -8.14 15.77
CA GLU A 103 2.69 -7.10 16.02
C GLU A 103 3.87 -7.68 16.80
N GLY A 104 5.08 -7.44 16.29
CA GLY A 104 6.33 -7.79 16.93
C GLY A 104 7.04 -6.54 17.45
N TRP A 105 7.93 -6.73 18.42
CA TRP A 105 8.90 -5.73 18.82
C TRP A 105 10.14 -5.86 17.93
N TYR A 106 10.56 -4.76 17.33
CA TYR A 106 11.73 -4.67 16.47
C TYR A 106 12.68 -3.60 17.02
N ARG A 107 13.98 -3.84 16.95
CA ARG A 107 15.04 -2.92 17.40
C ARG A 107 15.80 -2.36 16.22
#